data_AF-A0AAU6L1F0-F1
#
_entry.id   AF-A0AAU6L1F0-F1
#
_cell.length_a   1.000
_cell.length_b   1.000
_cell.length_c   1.000
_cell.angle_alpha   90.00
_cell.angle_beta   90.00
_cell.angle_gamma   90.00
#
_symmetry.space_group_name_H-M   'P 1'
#
loop_
_entity.id
_entity.type
_entity.pdbx_description
1 polymer ?
#
loop_
_entity_poly.entity_id
_entity_poly.type
_entity_poly.pdbx_seq_one_letter_code
_entity_poly.pdbx_strand_id
1 'polypeptide(L)'
;MRSDFPRRGRSGSLPGRRILHVCGAFVVLTAAVAGLAGTAESAPVRTASSSAVAQADPGPPNRLCPPWVDCGPLLTGPLHGRPPPHEDGPPPHEGHDGHKPAHVAEIVGDPVTVAPGDEGTVFATCPAGSTLLSGGYLMSGTMQVLLTSRAATPDTWTVTVLNSSTASATVAAVAQCARIPGPSARP
;
A
#
# COMPACT_ATOMS: atom_id res chain seq x y z
N MET A 1 -32.14 31.68 -24.33
CA MET A 1 -31.94 32.45 -23.08
C MET A 1 -30.47 32.34 -22.71
N ARG A 2 -29.72 33.42 -22.94
CA ARG A 2 -28.28 33.53 -22.64
C ARG A 2 -28.16 34.10 -21.23
N SER A 3 -27.56 33.34 -20.33
CA SER A 3 -27.29 33.79 -18.96
C SER A 3 -25.83 34.16 -18.84
N ASP A 4 -25.55 35.43 -19.11
CA ASP A 4 -24.36 36.17 -18.69
C ASP A 4 -24.37 36.32 -17.17
N PHE A 5 -23.32 35.87 -16.46
CA PHE A 5 -23.02 36.35 -15.12
C PHE A 5 -21.50 36.50 -14.92
N PRO A 6 -21.07 37.51 -14.14
CA PRO A 6 -19.84 38.26 -14.37
C PRO A 6 -18.61 37.73 -13.62
N ARG A 7 -17.44 37.91 -14.25
CA ARG A 7 -16.11 37.83 -13.65
C ARG A 7 -15.99 38.79 -12.47
N ARG A 8 -15.91 38.28 -11.24
CA ARG A 8 -15.37 39.03 -10.09
C ARG A 8 -13.90 38.69 -9.92
N GLY A 9 -13.05 39.63 -10.30
CA GLY A 9 -11.65 39.65 -9.91
C GLY A 9 -11.51 39.88 -8.41
N ARG A 10 -10.64 39.08 -7.78
CA ARG A 10 -10.10 39.39 -6.45
C ARG A 10 -8.58 39.21 -6.55
N SER A 11 -7.90 40.32 -6.83
CA SER A 11 -6.47 40.47 -6.54
C SER A 11 -6.30 40.47 -5.03
N GLY A 12 -5.89 39.33 -4.48
CA GLY A 12 -5.40 39.22 -3.12
C GLY A 12 -3.95 39.67 -3.08
N SER A 13 -3.73 40.88 -2.58
CA SER A 13 -2.43 41.43 -2.21
C SER A 13 -1.76 40.52 -1.16
N LEU A 14 -0.63 39.90 -1.51
CA LEU A 14 0.19 39.15 -0.56
C LEU A 14 0.99 40.13 0.30
N PRO A 15 0.91 40.08 1.64
CA PRO A 15 1.76 40.90 2.50
C PRO A 15 3.23 40.47 2.33
N GLY A 16 4.06 41.45 2.01
CA GLY A 16 5.50 41.30 1.83
C GLY A 16 6.16 40.62 3.02
N ARG A 17 6.59 39.39 2.81
CA ARG A 17 7.45 38.65 3.74
C ARG A 17 8.85 39.24 3.63
N ARG A 18 9.14 40.19 4.53
CA ARG A 18 10.49 40.74 4.74
C ARG A 18 11.41 39.58 5.11
N ILE A 19 12.25 39.18 4.17
CA ILE A 19 13.36 38.27 4.40
C ILE A 19 14.38 39.05 5.24
N LEU A 20 14.35 38.86 6.56
CA LEU A 20 15.49 39.22 7.40
C LEU A 20 16.63 38.28 7.02
N HIS A 21 17.61 38.80 6.28
CA HIS A 21 18.95 38.24 6.23
C HIS A 21 19.56 38.38 7.62
N VAL A 22 19.42 37.34 8.45
CA VAL A 22 20.26 37.16 9.62
C VAL A 22 21.61 36.67 9.11
N CYS A 23 22.54 37.60 8.90
CA CYS A 23 23.97 37.33 8.84
C CYS A 23 24.42 36.81 10.21
N GLY A 24 24.09 35.54 10.49
CA GLY A 24 24.60 34.80 11.63
C GLY A 24 25.86 34.08 11.21
N ALA A 25 27.00 34.67 11.50
CA ALA A 25 28.27 33.97 11.56
C ALA A 25 28.18 32.90 12.65
N PHE A 26 27.72 31.70 12.30
CA PHE A 26 27.82 30.54 13.17
C PHE A 26 29.09 29.78 12.83
N VAL A 27 30.03 29.96 13.76
CA VAL A 27 31.33 29.32 13.89
C VAL A 27 31.21 27.81 13.63
N VAL A 28 31.93 27.35 12.62
CA VAL A 28 32.19 25.94 12.37
C VAL A 28 33.08 25.43 13.52
N LEU A 29 32.48 24.81 14.53
CA LEU A 29 33.20 24.04 15.54
C LEU A 29 33.32 22.60 15.05
N THR A 30 34.40 22.31 14.33
CA THR A 30 34.83 20.95 14.00
C THR A 30 35.34 20.25 15.26
N ALA A 31 34.43 19.59 15.99
CA ALA A 31 34.82 18.58 16.97
C ALA A 31 35.19 17.29 16.22
N ALA A 32 36.50 17.08 16.03
CA ALA A 32 37.05 15.81 15.60
C ALA A 32 36.82 14.77 16.71
N VAL A 33 35.81 13.91 16.55
CA VAL A 33 35.67 12.71 17.38
C VAL A 33 36.42 11.58 16.68
N ALA A 34 37.68 11.40 17.05
CA ALA A 34 38.42 10.17 16.82
C ALA A 34 37.93 9.15 17.86
N GLY A 35 37.27 8.07 17.42
CA GLY A 35 36.69 7.09 18.32
C GLY A 35 36.40 5.75 17.65
N LEU A 36 37.40 4.87 17.71
CA LEU A 36 37.37 3.39 17.74
C LEU A 36 36.66 2.64 16.61
N ALA A 37 37.49 2.05 15.75
CA ALA A 37 37.14 0.94 14.89
C ALA A 37 36.72 -0.27 15.74
N GLY A 38 35.41 -0.55 15.76
CA GLY A 38 34.87 -1.86 16.13
C GLY A 38 34.65 -2.67 14.86
N THR A 39 35.42 -3.74 14.67
CA THR A 39 35.12 -4.76 13.67
C THR A 39 33.89 -5.53 14.12
N ALA A 40 32.70 -5.12 13.66
CA ALA A 40 31.48 -5.90 13.84
C ALA A 40 31.44 -6.99 12.75
N GLU A 41 31.64 -8.22 13.21
CA GLU A 41 31.48 -9.45 12.46
C GLU A 41 30.06 -9.53 11.89
N SER A 42 29.96 -9.55 10.56
CA SER A 42 28.69 -9.59 9.84
C SER A 42 28.09 -11.00 9.96
N ALA A 43 27.26 -11.22 10.99
CA ALA A 43 26.42 -12.40 11.03
C ALA A 43 25.36 -12.32 9.90
N PRO A 44 25.11 -13.41 9.15
CA PRO A 44 24.04 -13.42 8.15
C PRO A 44 22.69 -13.33 8.86
N VAL A 45 22.03 -12.18 8.74
CA VAL A 45 20.62 -12.03 9.10
C VAL A 45 19.84 -12.92 8.14
N ARG A 46 19.39 -14.08 8.64
CA ARG A 46 18.35 -14.87 8.00
C ARG A 46 17.07 -14.04 8.10
N THR A 47 16.74 -13.32 7.03
CA THR A 47 15.41 -12.76 6.83
C THR A 47 14.45 -13.94 6.68
N ALA A 48 13.88 -14.38 7.80
CA ALA A 48 12.68 -15.20 7.75
C ALA A 48 11.61 -14.29 7.15
N SER A 49 11.23 -14.54 5.90
CA SER A 49 9.98 -14.07 5.33
C SER A 49 8.87 -14.67 6.18
N SER A 50 8.48 -13.98 7.25
CA SER A 50 7.27 -14.29 7.97
C SER A 50 6.14 -13.77 7.11
N SER A 51 5.74 -14.57 6.13
CA SER A 51 4.38 -14.52 5.60
C SER A 51 3.48 -14.77 6.80
N ALA A 52 3.02 -13.70 7.44
CA ALA A 52 1.94 -13.79 8.41
C ALA A 52 0.71 -14.21 7.60
N VAL A 53 0.59 -15.51 7.37
CA VAL A 53 -0.70 -16.14 7.19
C VAL A 53 -1.42 -15.79 8.47
N ALA A 54 -2.40 -14.89 8.39
CA ALA A 54 -3.33 -14.68 9.47
C ALA A 54 -3.88 -16.07 9.82
N GLN A 55 -3.39 -16.64 10.92
CA GLN A 55 -3.99 -17.81 11.53
C GLN A 55 -5.38 -17.35 11.90
N ALA A 56 -6.36 -17.78 11.12
CA ALA A 56 -7.76 -17.62 11.45
C ALA A 56 -7.93 -18.24 12.84
N ASP A 57 -8.12 -17.37 13.81
CA ASP A 57 -8.64 -17.73 15.12
C ASP A 57 -9.89 -18.60 14.87
N PRO A 58 -10.02 -19.81 15.45
CA PRO A 58 -11.27 -20.53 15.44
C PRO A 58 -12.27 -19.70 16.24
N GLY A 59 -12.95 -18.80 15.54
CA GLY A 59 -13.98 -17.95 16.10
C GLY A 59 -15.05 -18.77 16.82
N PRO A 60 -15.74 -18.15 17.79
CA PRO A 60 -16.83 -18.80 18.51
C PRO A 60 -17.89 -19.33 17.51
N PRO A 61 -18.51 -20.47 17.81
CA PRO A 61 -19.47 -21.08 16.89
C PRO A 61 -20.65 -20.14 16.63
N ASN A 62 -20.83 -19.80 15.35
CA ASN A 62 -22.09 -19.49 14.68
C ASN A 62 -23.05 -18.51 15.40
N ARG A 63 -22.91 -17.20 15.12
CA ARG A 63 -24.01 -16.22 15.26
C ARG A 63 -24.04 -15.10 14.20
N LEU A 64 -23.59 -15.38 12.98
CA LEU A 64 -23.70 -14.42 11.87
C LEU A 64 -24.25 -15.10 10.60
N CYS A 65 -25.43 -15.72 10.69
CA CYS A 65 -26.26 -15.92 9.50
C CYS A 65 -27.09 -14.62 9.32
N PRO A 66 -27.07 -13.97 8.14
CA PRO A 66 -27.98 -12.88 7.80
C PRO A 66 -29.44 -13.34 7.95
N PRO A 67 -30.42 -12.45 8.26
CA PRO A 67 -31.81 -12.80 8.59
C PRO A 67 -32.64 -13.47 7.48
N TRP A 68 -32.02 -13.81 6.36
CA TRP A 68 -32.62 -14.39 5.16
C TRP A 68 -31.98 -15.74 4.78
N VAL A 69 -31.02 -16.23 5.57
CA VAL A 69 -30.39 -17.55 5.39
C VAL A 69 -30.75 -18.44 6.57
N ASP A 70 -31.57 -19.45 6.31
CA ASP A 70 -32.00 -20.43 7.30
C ASP A 70 -30.90 -21.50 7.47
N CYS A 71 -30.07 -21.33 8.50
CA CYS A 71 -29.01 -22.27 8.89
C CYS A 71 -29.64 -23.39 9.78
N GLY A 72 -30.47 -24.24 9.17
CA GLY A 72 -31.20 -25.30 9.86
C GLY A 72 -30.30 -26.42 10.42
N PRO A 73 -30.77 -27.17 11.44
CA PRO A 73 -29.99 -28.22 12.09
C PRO A 73 -29.82 -29.43 11.16
N LEU A 74 -28.63 -30.02 11.20
CA LEU A 74 -28.30 -31.30 10.59
C LEU A 74 -29.25 -32.40 11.08
N LEU A 75 -30.34 -32.63 10.35
CA LEU A 75 -31.22 -33.76 10.52
C LEU A 75 -30.69 -34.95 9.72
N THR A 76 -30.24 -35.96 10.44
CA THR A 76 -30.25 -37.36 10.00
C THR A 76 -31.65 -37.72 9.50
N GLY A 77 -31.80 -37.98 8.21
CA GLY A 77 -33.04 -38.41 7.55
C GLY A 77 -32.76 -39.36 6.38
N PRO A 78 -33.75 -40.16 5.94
CA PRO A 78 -33.54 -41.54 5.49
C PRO A 78 -33.07 -41.70 4.05
N LEU A 79 -32.31 -42.77 3.81
CA LEU A 79 -32.12 -43.38 2.50
C LEU A 79 -33.49 -43.75 1.90
N HIS A 80 -33.85 -43.18 0.75
CA HIS A 80 -34.67 -43.72 -0.36
C HIS A 80 -35.51 -42.63 -1.03
N GLY A 81 -34.89 -41.97 -2.01
CA GLY A 81 -35.57 -41.30 -3.11
C GLY A 81 -34.62 -41.34 -4.30
N ARG A 82 -35.01 -42.02 -5.38
CA ARG A 82 -34.26 -41.96 -6.65
C ARG A 82 -34.12 -40.48 -7.02
N PRO A 83 -32.91 -39.97 -7.33
CA PRO A 83 -32.78 -38.62 -7.85
C PRO A 83 -33.62 -38.52 -9.14
N PRO A 84 -34.33 -37.40 -9.37
CA PRO A 84 -34.93 -37.14 -10.66
C PRO A 84 -33.83 -37.21 -11.74
N PRO A 85 -34.15 -37.67 -12.97
CA PRO A 85 -33.20 -37.59 -14.06
C PRO A 85 -32.75 -36.13 -14.18
N HIS A 86 -31.47 -35.91 -13.90
CA HIS A 86 -30.87 -34.58 -13.92
C HIS A 86 -31.06 -34.02 -15.33
N GLU A 87 -31.86 -32.98 -15.43
CA GLU A 87 -31.93 -32.15 -16.62
C GLU A 87 -30.52 -31.66 -16.93
N ASP A 88 -30.24 -31.65 -18.23
CA ASP A 88 -29.01 -31.31 -18.90
C ASP A 88 -28.10 -30.41 -18.08
N GLY A 89 -26.92 -30.95 -17.73
CA GLY A 89 -25.88 -30.18 -17.04
C GLY A 89 -25.62 -28.87 -17.80
N PRO A 90 -25.28 -27.78 -17.08
CA PRO A 90 -24.99 -26.51 -17.72
C PRO A 90 -23.96 -26.73 -18.85
N PRO A 91 -24.13 -26.06 -20.01
CA PRO A 91 -23.24 -26.24 -21.13
C PRO A 91 -21.79 -26.06 -20.65
N PRO A 92 -20.84 -26.87 -21.15
CA PRO A 92 -19.45 -26.77 -20.76
C PRO A 92 -19.03 -25.31 -20.89
N HIS A 93 -18.61 -24.71 -19.78
CA HIS A 93 -18.15 -23.32 -19.76
C HIS A 93 -17.13 -23.16 -20.89
N GLU A 94 -17.50 -22.40 -21.92
CA GLU A 94 -16.62 -22.07 -23.02
C GLU A 94 -15.32 -21.55 -22.42
N GLY A 95 -14.23 -22.25 -22.71
CA GLY A 95 -12.94 -22.01 -22.09
C GLY A 95 -12.58 -20.55 -22.26
N HIS A 96 -12.53 -19.83 -21.13
CA HIS A 96 -12.24 -18.40 -21.10
C HIS A 96 -11.06 -18.09 -22.01
N ASP A 97 -11.34 -17.28 -23.03
CA ASP A 97 -10.37 -16.78 -23.99
C ASP A 97 -9.08 -16.40 -23.26
N GLY A 98 -7.97 -17.01 -23.68
CA GLY A 98 -6.68 -16.94 -23.02
C GLY A 98 -6.20 -15.52 -22.78
N HIS A 99 -6.66 -14.92 -21.68
CA HIS A 99 -6.20 -13.63 -21.21
C HIS A 99 -4.76 -13.84 -20.77
N LYS A 100 -3.84 -13.36 -21.61
CA LYS A 100 -2.43 -13.32 -21.26
C LYS A 100 -2.33 -12.63 -19.89
N PRO A 101 -1.66 -13.25 -18.89
CA PRO A 101 -1.50 -12.64 -17.59
C PRO A 101 -0.92 -11.22 -17.75
N ALA A 102 -1.55 -10.24 -17.10
CA ALA A 102 -1.00 -8.90 -17.05
C ALA A 102 0.38 -8.96 -16.38
N HIS A 103 1.34 -8.23 -16.93
CA HIS A 103 2.67 -8.13 -16.32
C HIS A 103 2.55 -7.22 -15.10
N VAL A 104 2.67 -7.82 -13.91
CA VAL A 104 2.73 -7.10 -12.63
C VAL A 104 4.19 -6.88 -12.26
N ALA A 105 4.53 -5.65 -11.89
CA ALA A 105 5.85 -5.25 -11.42
C ALA A 105 5.74 -4.56 -10.06
N GLU A 106 6.68 -4.86 -9.18
CA GLU A 106 6.85 -4.14 -7.92
C GLU A 106 7.80 -2.97 -8.12
N ILE A 107 7.41 -1.79 -7.66
CA ILE A 107 8.20 -0.56 -7.69
C ILE A 107 8.43 -0.10 -6.27
N VAL A 108 9.70 -0.02 -5.87
CA VAL A 108 10.11 0.52 -4.57
C VAL A 108 10.49 1.98 -4.73
N GLY A 109 9.89 2.84 -3.92
CA GLY A 109 10.18 4.27 -3.88
C GLY A 109 11.52 4.58 -3.20
N ASP A 110 11.95 5.84 -3.28
CA ASP A 110 13.16 6.28 -2.61
C ASP A 110 13.02 6.16 -1.08
N PRO A 111 13.96 5.48 -0.40
CA PRO A 111 13.91 5.34 1.04
C PRO A 111 14.24 6.66 1.74
N VAL A 112 13.54 6.93 2.84
CA VAL A 112 13.77 8.09 3.71
C VAL A 112 14.05 7.64 5.13
N THR A 113 15.08 8.20 5.74
CA THR A 113 15.36 8.02 7.18
C THR A 113 14.60 9.06 7.99
N VAL A 114 13.81 8.58 8.96
CA VAL A 114 12.98 9.39 9.86
C VAL A 114 13.59 9.34 11.26
N ALA A 115 13.89 10.50 11.84
CA ALA A 115 14.48 10.59 13.17
C ALA A 115 13.43 10.31 14.27
N PRO A 116 13.86 10.01 15.52
CA PRO A 116 12.96 9.86 16.66
C PRO A 116 12.04 11.07 16.86
N GLY A 117 10.74 10.81 16.98
CA GLY A 117 9.70 11.82 17.17
C GLY A 117 9.19 12.48 15.88
N ASP A 118 9.83 12.23 14.74
CA ASP A 118 9.47 12.87 13.47
C ASP A 118 8.46 12.06 12.65
N GLU A 119 7.73 12.79 11.80
CA GLU A 119 6.86 12.22 10.77
C GLU A 119 7.57 12.21 9.42
N GLY A 120 7.47 11.10 8.69
CA GLY A 120 7.99 10.94 7.34
C GLY A 120 6.89 10.55 6.36
N THR A 121 6.95 11.08 5.13
CA THR A 121 6.09 10.66 4.02
C THR A 121 6.95 10.21 2.84
N VAL A 122 6.63 9.04 2.29
CA VAL A 122 7.32 8.44 1.14
C VAL A 122 6.33 8.01 0.06
N PHE A 123 6.83 7.93 -1.17
CA PHE A 123 6.03 7.71 -2.38
C PHE A 123 6.63 6.61 -3.25
N ALA A 124 5.78 5.82 -3.88
CA ALA A 124 6.16 4.90 -4.95
C ALA A 124 5.21 5.12 -6.14
N THR A 125 5.78 5.47 -7.29
CA THR A 125 5.03 5.84 -8.50
C THR A 125 5.24 4.80 -9.58
N CYS A 126 4.14 4.27 -10.11
CA CYS A 126 4.14 3.37 -11.24
C CYS A 126 4.64 4.09 -12.51
N PRO A 127 5.41 3.40 -13.38
CA PRO A 127 5.85 3.98 -14.64
C PRO A 127 4.66 4.27 -15.55
N ALA A 128 4.81 5.29 -16.40
CA ALA A 128 3.77 5.71 -17.35
C ALA A 128 3.24 4.53 -18.19
N GLY A 129 1.92 4.49 -18.37
CA GLY A 129 1.23 3.38 -19.07
C GLY A 129 0.99 2.14 -18.20
N SER A 130 1.27 2.23 -16.89
CA SER A 130 0.88 1.22 -15.90
C SER A 130 -0.22 1.75 -14.99
N THR A 131 -0.99 0.84 -14.40
CA THR A 131 -2.02 1.14 -13.41
C THR A 131 -1.57 0.65 -12.05
N LEU A 132 -1.71 1.47 -11.01
CA LEU A 132 -1.50 1.06 -9.63
C LEU A 132 -2.60 0.08 -9.22
N LEU A 133 -2.20 -1.13 -8.81
CA LEU A 133 -3.13 -2.14 -8.31
C LEU A 133 -3.24 -2.09 -6.79
N SER A 134 -2.09 -1.99 -6.13
CA SER A 134 -1.97 -1.97 -4.68
C SER A 134 -0.62 -1.38 -4.29
N GLY A 135 -0.38 -1.25 -2.99
CA GLY A 135 0.92 -0.90 -2.48
C GLY A 135 1.10 -1.26 -1.02
N GLY A 136 2.25 -0.88 -0.48
CA GLY A 136 2.67 -1.17 0.88
C GLY A 136 3.88 -0.33 1.26
N TYR A 137 4.67 -0.83 2.20
CA TYR A 137 5.88 -0.16 2.66
C TYR A 137 6.93 -1.18 3.08
N LEU A 138 8.20 -0.77 2.96
CA LEU A 138 9.35 -1.42 3.57
C LEU A 138 9.84 -0.53 4.70
N MET A 139 10.18 -1.12 5.83
CA MET A 139 10.63 -0.38 6.99
C MET A 139 11.73 -1.14 7.72
N SER A 140 12.73 -0.39 8.18
CA SER A 140 13.84 -0.90 8.97
C SER A 140 13.74 -0.36 10.40
N GLY A 141 14.12 -1.19 11.37
CA GLY A 141 14.02 -0.84 12.79
C GLY A 141 12.58 -0.95 13.34
N THR A 142 12.43 -0.57 14.61
CA THR A 142 11.16 -0.64 15.34
C THR A 142 10.43 0.69 15.30
N MET A 143 9.92 1.09 14.13
CA MET A 143 8.94 2.18 14.05
C MET A 143 7.56 1.65 14.47
N GLN A 144 6.83 2.41 15.28
CA GLN A 144 5.63 1.87 15.92
C GLN A 144 4.32 2.37 15.30
N VAL A 145 4.33 3.45 14.51
CA VAL A 145 3.08 4.09 14.05
C VAL A 145 3.07 4.31 12.54
N LEU A 146 2.24 3.53 11.85
CA LEU A 146 1.80 3.80 10.49
C LEU A 146 0.58 4.72 10.54
N LEU A 147 0.70 5.94 10.03
CA LEU A 147 -0.39 6.91 10.00
C LEU A 147 -1.30 6.66 8.79
N THR A 148 -0.71 6.54 7.60
CA THR A 148 -1.47 6.24 6.37
C THR A 148 -0.66 5.36 5.41
N SER A 149 -1.36 4.51 4.65
CA SER A 149 -0.81 3.73 3.53
C SER A 149 -1.92 3.55 2.51
N ARG A 150 -1.88 4.32 1.41
CA ARG A 150 -2.98 4.36 0.43
C ARG A 150 -2.51 4.85 -0.94
N ALA A 151 -3.34 4.60 -1.95
CA ALA A 151 -3.21 5.27 -3.24
C ALA A 151 -3.50 6.77 -3.08
N ALA A 152 -2.55 7.62 -3.47
CA ALA A 152 -2.73 9.07 -3.53
C ALA A 152 -3.23 9.53 -4.90
N THR A 153 -2.83 8.82 -5.95
CA THR A 153 -3.27 9.01 -7.34
C THR A 153 -3.48 7.63 -7.99
N PRO A 154 -4.02 7.55 -9.23
CA PRO A 154 -4.16 6.28 -9.95
C PRO A 154 -2.84 5.54 -10.25
N ASP A 155 -1.70 6.22 -10.07
CA ASP A 155 -0.36 5.72 -10.36
C ASP A 155 0.61 5.84 -9.17
N THR A 156 0.24 6.48 -8.05
CA THR A 156 1.15 6.71 -6.91
C THR A 156 0.58 6.18 -5.60
N TRP A 157 1.38 5.37 -4.92
CA TRP A 157 1.16 4.94 -3.54
C TRP A 157 1.88 5.89 -2.57
N THR A 158 1.23 6.23 -1.47
CA THR A 158 1.78 7.11 -0.43
C THR A 158 1.68 6.46 0.93
N VAL A 159 2.76 6.61 1.70
CA VAL A 159 2.89 6.08 3.05
C VAL A 159 3.36 7.21 3.96
N THR A 160 2.63 7.44 5.04
CA THR A 160 3.01 8.38 6.11
C THR A 160 3.20 7.61 7.40
N VAL A 161 4.32 7.86 8.08
CA VAL A 161 4.71 7.17 9.31
C VAL A 161 5.18 8.17 10.36
N LEU A 162 4.95 7.85 11.63
CA LEU A 162 5.51 8.55 12.77
C LEU A 162 6.53 7.63 13.45
N ASN A 163 7.78 8.10 13.57
CA ASN A 163 8.80 7.37 14.30
C ASN A 163 8.67 7.67 15.81
N SER A 164 7.80 6.96 16.51
CA SER A 164 7.68 7.07 17.98
C SER A 164 8.77 6.31 18.75
N SER A 165 9.77 5.76 18.06
CA SER A 165 10.87 5.05 18.70
C SER A 165 11.98 6.01 19.15
N THR A 166 12.98 5.49 19.87
CA THR A 166 14.17 6.26 20.28
C THR A 166 15.31 6.21 19.26
N ALA A 167 15.17 5.46 18.18
CA ALA A 167 16.18 5.28 17.15
C ALA A 167 15.68 5.78 15.78
N SER A 168 16.61 6.21 14.91
CA SER A 168 16.25 6.53 13.53
C SER A 168 15.86 5.25 12.78
N ALA A 169 14.95 5.38 11.82
CA ALA A 169 14.45 4.25 11.04
C ALA A 169 14.22 4.66 9.60
N THR A 170 14.41 3.72 8.67
CA THR A 170 14.29 4.00 7.24
C THR A 170 13.01 3.37 6.70
N VAL A 171 12.23 4.14 5.95
CA VAL A 171 10.97 3.73 5.33
C VAL A 171 11.01 3.97 3.83
N ALA A 172 10.42 3.07 3.04
CA ALA A 172 10.18 3.25 1.61
C ALA A 172 8.75 2.80 1.28
N ALA A 173 8.08 3.47 0.34
CA ALA A 173 6.81 3.00 -0.18
C ALA A 173 7.04 1.90 -1.24
N VAL A 174 6.06 1.01 -1.39
CA VAL A 174 6.05 -0.01 -2.44
C VAL A 174 4.75 0.11 -3.22
N ALA A 175 4.83 0.05 -4.55
CA ALA A 175 3.69 0.04 -5.45
C ALA A 175 3.70 -1.24 -6.30
N GLN A 176 2.56 -1.91 -6.41
CA GLN A 176 2.35 -3.01 -7.35
C GLN A 176 1.64 -2.47 -8.58
N CYS A 177 2.30 -2.55 -9.73
CA CYS A 177 1.89 -1.91 -10.96
C CYS A 177 1.59 -2.96 -12.02
N ALA A 178 0.41 -2.89 -12.64
CA ALA A 178 0.12 -3.69 -13.82
C ALA A 178 0.33 -2.85 -15.09
N ARG A 179 1.12 -3.37 -16.02
CA ARG A 179 1.11 -2.87 -17.39
C ARG A 179 0.00 -3.59 -18.14
N ILE A 180 -1.00 -2.83 -18.61
CA ILE A 180 -2.00 -3.36 -19.54
C ILE A 180 -1.32 -3.42 -20.91
N PRO A 181 -1.05 -4.62 -21.46
CA PRO A 181 -0.62 -4.72 -22.84
C PRO A 181 -1.74 -4.13 -23.70
N GLY A 182 -1.41 -3.22 -24.62
CA GLY A 182 -2.39 -2.74 -25.60
C GLY A 182 -3.02 -3.92 -26.34
N PRO A 183 -4.24 -3.77 -26.89
CA PRO A 183 -4.88 -4.83 -27.65
C PRO A 183 -3.89 -5.32 -28.71
N SER A 184 -3.52 -6.60 -28.62
CA SER A 184 -2.62 -7.21 -29.60
C SER A 184 -3.25 -6.97 -30.97
N ALA A 185 -2.58 -6.17 -31.81
CA ALA A 185 -3.02 -6.01 -33.19
C ALA A 185 -3.03 -7.42 -33.81
N ARG A 186 -4.23 -7.96 -34.01
CA ARG A 186 -4.41 -9.24 -34.68
C ARG A 186 -4.08 -8.98 -36.16
N PRO A 187 -3.06 -9.64 -36.73
CA PRO A 187 -2.72 -9.45 -38.14
C PRO A 187 -3.84 -9.93 -39.07
#